data_AF-A0A2M8T6A7-F1
#
_entry.id   AF-A0A2M8T6A7-F1
#
_cell.length_a   1.000
_cell.length_b   1.000
_cell.length_c   1.000
_cell.angle_alpha   90.00
_cell.angle_beta   90.00
_cell.angle_gamma   90.00
#
_symmetry.space_group_name_H-M   'P 1'
#
loop_
_entity.id
_entity.type
_entity.pdbx_description
1 polymer ?
#
loop_
_entity_poly.entity_id
_entity_poly.type
_entity_poly.pdbx_seq_one_letter_code
_entity_poly.pdbx_strand_id
1 'polypeptide(L)'
;MNFFKDLDHAIRIVVNVTPHSITYKNGSINLSKIEKIAKILSNMESCGKKIIIVSSGAIGIGINKLNLNENLKSIKIQHTAAAVGQCELISMYSKFFEEYNYTIGQVLLTGDVLKNTHARINICNTFDILIKNKIIPIVSENYPFTIDEINNIVNLTTIVSKLFRADISVNFLDIEYFYSKYKLQGSSKQYDII
;
A
#
# COMPACT_ATOMS: atom_id res chain seq x y z
N MET A 1 13.05 -7.59 20.07
CA MET A 1 12.71 -7.99 18.69
C MET A 1 13.63 -7.24 17.75
N ASN A 2 14.27 -7.95 16.82
CA ASN A 2 15.11 -7.32 15.79
C ASN A 2 14.27 -7.26 14.53
N PHE A 3 13.78 -6.07 14.19
CA PHE A 3 12.92 -5.80 13.02
C PHE A 3 13.42 -6.51 11.75
N PHE A 4 14.74 -6.55 11.53
CA PHE A 4 15.32 -7.20 10.36
C PHE A 4 15.11 -8.72 10.35
N LYS A 5 15.26 -9.36 11.51
CA LYS A 5 15.03 -10.79 11.66
C LYS A 5 13.54 -11.12 11.52
N ASP A 6 12.68 -10.25 12.07
CA ASP A 6 11.23 -10.42 12.00
C ASP A 6 10.73 -10.28 10.55
N LEU A 7 11.25 -9.31 9.79
CA LEU A 7 10.93 -9.13 8.37
C LEU A 7 11.45 -10.29 7.50
N ASP A 8 12.63 -10.82 7.81
CA ASP A 8 13.23 -11.93 7.07
C ASP A 8 12.44 -13.25 7.23
N HIS A 9 11.88 -13.51 8.40
CA HIS A 9 11.04 -14.70 8.65
C HIS A 9 9.56 -14.51 8.30
N ALA A 10 9.05 -13.28 8.20
CA ALA A 10 7.66 -13.02 7.86
C ALA A 10 7.31 -13.48 6.44
N ILE A 11 6.19 -14.18 6.24
CA ILE A 11 5.68 -14.57 4.93
C ILE A 11 4.55 -13.62 4.50
N ARG A 12 3.62 -13.31 5.40
CA ARG A 12 2.45 -12.44 5.14
C ARG A 12 2.75 -11.04 5.66
N ILE A 13 2.97 -10.09 4.75
CA ILE A 13 3.44 -8.75 5.09
C ILE A 13 2.42 -7.72 4.63
N VAL A 14 2.01 -6.82 5.53
CA VAL A 14 1.27 -5.61 5.16
C VAL A 14 2.25 -4.44 5.08
N VAL A 15 2.31 -3.80 3.92
CA VAL A 15 3.19 -2.66 3.67
C VAL A 15 2.37 -1.39 3.62
N ASN A 16 2.56 -0.52 4.62
CA ASN A 16 1.96 0.80 4.64
C ASN A 16 2.77 1.78 3.78
N VAL A 17 2.11 2.37 2.78
CA VAL A 17 2.67 3.41 1.92
C VAL A 17 1.99 4.73 2.24
N THR A 18 2.75 5.62 2.87
CA THR A 18 2.30 6.96 3.25
C THR A 18 2.48 7.96 2.11
N PRO A 19 1.84 9.15 2.13
CA PRO A 19 2.02 10.15 1.09
C PRO A 19 3.50 10.54 0.93
N HIS A 20 4.24 10.66 2.03
CA HIS A 20 5.69 10.93 2.01
C HIS A 20 6.51 9.88 1.24
N SER A 21 6.00 8.65 1.12
CA SER A 21 6.63 7.56 0.39
C SER A 21 6.38 7.64 -1.12
N ILE A 22 5.46 8.48 -1.59
CA ILE A 22 5.07 8.55 -3.02
C ILE A 22 5.00 9.98 -3.57
N THR A 23 5.07 11.02 -2.73
CA THR A 23 5.06 12.42 -3.14
C THR A 23 6.39 13.12 -2.86
N TYR A 24 6.60 14.23 -3.56
CA TYR A 24 7.56 15.27 -3.19
C TYR A 24 7.04 16.11 -2.01
N LYS A 25 7.91 16.97 -1.46
CA LYS A 25 7.54 17.89 -0.36
C LYS A 25 6.43 18.88 -0.74
N ASN A 26 6.31 19.21 -2.02
CA ASN A 26 5.28 20.09 -2.58
C ASN A 26 3.97 19.35 -2.94
N GLY A 27 3.80 18.11 -2.48
CA GLY A 27 2.58 17.32 -2.72
C GLY A 27 2.46 16.69 -4.10
N SER A 28 3.33 17.05 -5.07
CA SER A 28 3.30 16.42 -6.39
C SER A 28 3.79 14.98 -6.34
N ILE A 29 3.29 14.15 -7.25
CA ILE A 29 3.65 12.73 -7.31
C ILE A 29 5.13 12.55 -7.69
N ASN A 30 5.78 11.59 -7.04
CA ASN A 30 7.14 11.19 -7.32
C ASN A 30 7.15 9.79 -7.94
N LEU A 31 7.19 9.76 -9.28
CA LEU A 31 7.18 8.52 -10.06
C LEU A 31 8.35 7.60 -9.71
N SER A 32 9.55 8.13 -9.49
CA SER A 32 10.73 7.34 -9.12
C SER A 32 10.56 6.63 -7.77
N LYS A 33 9.83 7.23 -6.82
CA LYS A 33 9.49 6.56 -5.56
C LYS A 33 8.50 5.42 -5.78
N ILE A 34 7.48 5.61 -6.62
CA ILE A 34 6.49 4.55 -6.94
C ILE A 34 7.16 3.39 -7.67
N GLU A 35 8.01 3.68 -8.65
CA GLU A 35 8.84 2.68 -9.34
C GLU A 35 9.69 1.89 -8.34
N LYS A 36 10.34 2.59 -7.39
CA LYS A 36 11.14 1.96 -6.34
C LYS A 36 10.32 1.04 -5.43
N ILE A 37 9.09 1.45 -5.08
CA ILE A 37 8.13 0.61 -4.36
C ILE A 37 7.83 -0.65 -5.16
N ALA A 38 7.41 -0.49 -6.42
CA ALA A 38 7.08 -1.61 -7.29
C ALA A 38 8.26 -2.59 -7.40
N LYS A 39 9.47 -2.08 -7.62
CA LYS A 39 10.70 -2.87 -7.72
C LYS A 39 10.99 -3.70 -6.47
N ILE A 40 11.00 -3.05 -5.30
CA ILE A 40 11.35 -3.71 -4.03
C ILE A 40 10.30 -4.74 -3.67
N LEU A 41 9.01 -4.38 -3.75
CA LEU A 41 7.93 -5.28 -3.35
C LEU A 41 7.76 -6.44 -4.33
N SER A 42 7.95 -6.23 -5.63
CA SER A 42 7.98 -7.31 -6.63
C SER A 42 9.11 -8.31 -6.38
N ASN A 43 10.28 -7.81 -5.94
CA ASN A 43 11.39 -8.68 -5.55
C ASN A 43 11.11 -9.45 -4.25
N MET A 44 10.39 -8.85 -3.30
CA MET A 44 9.96 -9.57 -2.10
C MET A 44 8.95 -10.68 -2.45
N GLU A 45 7.98 -10.40 -3.32
CA GLU A 45 7.03 -11.40 -3.84
C GLU A 45 7.76 -12.54 -4.58
N SER A 46 8.78 -12.24 -5.38
CA SER A 46 9.53 -13.29 -6.09
C SER A 46 10.32 -14.20 -5.15
N CYS A 47 10.67 -13.70 -3.95
CA CYS A 47 11.25 -14.48 -2.85
C CYS A 47 10.20 -15.23 -2.01
N GLY A 48 8.94 -15.31 -2.44
CA GLY A 48 7.88 -16.09 -1.78
C GLY A 48 7.15 -15.38 -0.64
N LYS A 49 7.40 -14.07 -0.45
CA LYS A 49 6.59 -13.23 0.45
C LYS A 49 5.22 -12.99 -0.17
N LYS A 50 4.22 -12.73 0.67
CA LYS A 50 2.83 -12.42 0.30
C LYS A 50 2.49 -11.04 0.83
N ILE A 51 2.30 -10.09 -0.06
CA ILE A 51 2.27 -8.67 0.25
C ILE A 51 0.87 -8.11 -0.01
N ILE A 52 0.37 -7.35 0.96
CA ILE A 52 -0.72 -6.41 0.76
C ILE A 52 -0.18 -5.00 0.97
N ILE A 53 -0.43 -4.12 0.02
CA ILE A 53 -0.08 -2.71 0.11
C ILE A 53 -1.28 -1.97 0.67
N VAL A 54 -1.10 -1.19 1.74
CA VAL A 54 -2.09 -0.22 2.20
C VAL A 54 -1.57 1.15 1.80
N SER A 55 -2.22 1.79 0.84
CA SER A 55 -1.72 3.04 0.24
C SER A 55 -2.62 4.22 0.56
N SER A 56 -1.99 5.33 0.88
CA SER A 56 -2.61 6.62 1.14
C SER A 56 -1.98 7.69 0.23
N GLY A 57 -2.59 8.87 0.14
CA GLY A 57 -2.06 9.99 -0.68
C GLY A 57 -2.87 10.33 -1.92
N ALA A 58 -3.92 9.58 -2.23
CA ALA A 58 -4.87 9.90 -3.30
C ALA A 58 -5.40 11.35 -3.23
N ILE A 59 -5.73 11.85 -2.03
CA ILE A 59 -6.19 13.24 -1.85
C ILE A 59 -5.15 14.24 -2.34
N GLY A 60 -3.88 14.12 -1.91
CA GLY A 60 -2.81 15.04 -2.31
C GLY A 60 -2.56 15.02 -3.82
N ILE A 61 -2.57 13.81 -4.41
CA ILE A 61 -2.44 13.62 -5.86
C ILE A 61 -3.60 14.32 -6.59
N GLY A 62 -4.83 14.14 -6.11
CA GLY A 62 -6.02 14.76 -6.70
C GLY A 62 -6.05 16.27 -6.58
N ILE A 63 -5.65 16.82 -5.43
CA ILE A 63 -5.52 18.27 -5.23
C ILE A 63 -4.56 18.86 -6.25
N ASN A 64 -3.39 18.23 -6.41
CA ASN A 64 -2.39 18.66 -7.38
C ASN A 64 -2.90 18.55 -8.83
N LYS A 65 -3.51 17.41 -9.18
CA LYS A 65 -4.05 17.15 -10.52
C LYS A 65 -5.14 18.14 -10.93
N LEU A 66 -5.98 18.52 -9.98
CA LEU A 66 -7.10 19.44 -10.19
C LEU A 66 -6.72 20.92 -10.01
N ASN A 67 -5.45 21.22 -9.69
CA ASN A 67 -4.98 22.56 -9.34
C ASN A 67 -5.83 23.22 -8.24
N LEU A 68 -6.28 22.43 -7.26
CA LEU A 68 -7.07 22.92 -6.14
C LEU A 68 -6.16 23.54 -5.09
N ASN A 69 -6.66 24.58 -4.40
CA ASN A 69 -5.93 25.19 -3.30
C ASN A 69 -5.96 24.26 -2.08
N GLU A 70 -4.79 23.84 -1.58
CA GLU A 70 -4.63 22.96 -0.41
C GLU A 70 -5.31 23.50 0.86
N ASN A 71 -5.51 24.82 0.95
CA ASN A 71 -6.21 25.44 2.08
C ASN A 71 -7.72 25.21 2.07
N LEU A 72 -8.29 24.68 1.00
CA LEU A 72 -9.70 24.36 0.90
C LEU A 72 -10.00 23.02 1.59
N LYS A 73 -10.19 23.07 2.92
CA LYS A 73 -10.44 21.91 3.79
C LYS A 73 -11.87 21.35 3.73
N SER A 74 -12.65 21.66 2.70
CA SER A 74 -14.03 21.13 2.66
C SER A 74 -14.00 19.62 2.38
N ILE A 75 -14.80 18.86 3.12
CA ILE A 75 -14.94 17.40 2.96
C ILE A 75 -15.28 17.06 1.50
N LYS A 76 -16.16 17.85 0.87
CA LYS A 76 -16.54 17.69 -0.55
C LYS A 76 -15.32 17.79 -1.48
N ILE A 77 -14.43 18.74 -1.24
CA ILE A 77 -13.21 18.91 -2.01
C ILE A 77 -12.26 17.73 -1.80
N GLN A 78 -12.13 17.25 -0.56
CA GLN A 78 -11.32 16.07 -0.27
C GLN A 78 -11.85 14.81 -0.94
N HIS A 79 -13.18 14.61 -0.98
CA HIS A 79 -13.79 13.48 -1.68
C HIS A 79 -13.57 13.56 -3.18
N THR A 80 -13.77 14.72 -3.79
CA THR A 80 -13.50 14.95 -5.23
C THR A 80 -12.03 14.71 -5.55
N ALA A 81 -11.12 15.23 -4.73
CA ALA A 81 -9.68 15.01 -4.89
C ALA A 81 -9.31 13.53 -4.70
N ALA A 82 -9.84 12.85 -3.69
CA ALA A 82 -9.60 11.43 -3.46
C ALA A 82 -10.06 10.59 -4.66
N ALA A 83 -11.25 10.86 -5.22
CA ALA A 83 -11.76 10.14 -6.38
C ALA A 83 -10.84 10.28 -7.60
N VAL A 84 -10.39 11.49 -7.91
CA VAL A 84 -9.48 11.74 -9.04
C VAL A 84 -8.09 11.16 -8.78
N GLY A 85 -7.52 11.44 -7.61
CA GLY A 85 -6.17 11.00 -7.28
C GLY A 85 -6.06 9.50 -7.05
N GLN A 86 -7.13 8.81 -6.66
CA GLN A 86 -7.15 7.34 -6.58
C GLN A 86 -6.99 6.72 -7.97
N CYS A 87 -7.70 7.23 -8.98
CA CYS A 87 -7.54 6.76 -10.36
C CYS A 87 -6.09 6.91 -10.85
N GLU A 88 -5.49 8.08 -10.60
CA GLU A 88 -4.10 8.35 -10.95
C GLU A 88 -3.14 7.41 -10.20
N LEU A 89 -3.30 7.28 -8.88
CA LEU A 89 -2.44 6.45 -8.04
C LEU A 89 -2.43 4.99 -8.48
N ILE A 90 -3.61 4.43 -8.77
CA ILE A 90 -3.72 3.03 -9.21
C ILE A 90 -3.20 2.83 -10.63
N SER A 91 -3.42 3.80 -11.53
CA SER A 91 -2.80 3.77 -12.86
C SER A 91 -1.27 3.71 -12.77
N MET A 92 -0.67 4.53 -11.91
CA MET A 92 0.78 4.54 -11.71
C MET A 92 1.30 3.24 -11.08
N TYR A 93 0.62 2.71 -10.06
CA TYR A 93 0.99 1.41 -9.51
C TYR A 93 0.88 0.30 -10.57
N SER A 94 -0.23 0.23 -11.32
CA SER A 94 -0.42 -0.80 -12.36
C SER A 94 0.73 -0.77 -13.35
N LYS A 95 1.04 0.41 -13.88
CA LYS A 95 2.13 0.60 -14.83
C LYS A 95 3.46 0.07 -14.29
N PHE A 96 3.87 0.50 -13.09
CA PHE A 96 5.18 0.12 -12.57
C PHE A 96 5.26 -1.32 -12.10
N PHE A 97 4.18 -1.90 -11.55
CA PHE A 97 4.18 -3.32 -11.19
C PHE A 97 4.17 -4.23 -12.42
N GLU A 98 3.50 -3.83 -13.51
CA GLU A 98 3.54 -4.54 -14.79
C GLU A 98 4.96 -4.62 -15.37
N GLU A 99 5.78 -3.58 -15.23
CA GLU A 99 7.21 -3.60 -15.63
C GLU A 99 8.02 -4.69 -14.90
N TYR A 100 7.55 -5.14 -13.72
CA TYR A 100 8.15 -6.24 -12.95
C TYR A 100 7.35 -7.54 -13.03
N ASN A 101 6.43 -7.67 -14.00
CA ASN A 101 5.57 -8.85 -14.24
C ASN A 101 4.59 -9.18 -13.09
N TYR A 102 4.15 -8.18 -12.34
CA TYR A 102 3.09 -8.34 -11.33
C TYR A 102 1.84 -7.57 -11.71
N THR A 103 0.70 -8.24 -11.57
CA THR A 103 -0.62 -7.61 -11.65
C THR A 103 -1.01 -7.10 -10.26
N ILE A 104 -1.65 -5.92 -10.21
CA ILE A 104 -2.23 -5.39 -8.97
C ILE A 104 -3.74 -5.59 -8.93
N GLY A 105 -4.31 -5.64 -7.72
CA GLY A 105 -5.75 -5.66 -7.50
C GLY A 105 -6.17 -4.53 -6.57
N GLN A 106 -7.00 -3.60 -7.04
CA GLN A 106 -7.52 -2.54 -6.18
C GLN A 106 -8.60 -3.09 -5.24
N VAL A 107 -8.47 -2.80 -3.95
CA VAL A 107 -9.48 -3.11 -2.93
C VAL A 107 -9.81 -1.84 -2.15
N LEU A 108 -11.07 -1.42 -2.22
CA LEU A 108 -11.58 -0.27 -1.47
C LEU A 108 -12.33 -0.77 -0.25
N LEU A 109 -11.93 -0.31 0.94
CA LEU A 109 -12.59 -0.67 2.19
C LEU A 109 -13.40 0.49 2.76
N THR A 110 -14.50 0.12 3.39
CA THR A 110 -15.32 0.97 4.26
C THR A 110 -15.39 0.34 5.66
N GLY A 111 -16.00 1.06 6.60
CA GLY A 111 -16.07 0.70 8.03
C GLY A 111 -16.98 -0.45 8.37
N ASP A 112 -17.87 -0.77 7.46
CA ASP A 112 -18.72 -1.95 7.51
C ASP A 112 -17.90 -3.23 7.72
N VAL A 113 -16.66 -3.30 7.25
CA VAL A 113 -15.76 -4.45 7.49
C VAL A 113 -15.51 -4.72 8.99
N LEU A 114 -15.63 -3.69 9.84
CA LEU A 114 -15.49 -3.82 11.30
C LEU A 114 -16.79 -4.33 11.95
N LYS A 115 -17.94 -3.89 11.45
CA LYS A 115 -19.26 -4.12 12.07
C LYS A 115 -19.98 -5.36 11.49
N ASN A 116 -19.69 -5.75 10.25
CA ASN A 116 -20.40 -6.77 9.50
C ASN A 116 -19.53 -8.01 9.23
N THR A 117 -19.94 -9.15 9.78
CA THR A 117 -19.23 -10.44 9.62
C THR A 117 -19.20 -10.92 8.17
N HIS A 118 -20.27 -10.71 7.39
CA HIS A 118 -20.29 -11.10 5.98
C HIS A 118 -19.31 -10.27 5.15
N ALA A 119 -19.29 -8.94 5.35
CA ALA A 119 -18.34 -8.06 4.69
C ALA A 119 -16.89 -8.48 4.99
N ARG A 120 -16.61 -8.80 6.26
CA ARG A 120 -15.31 -9.32 6.69
C ARG A 120 -14.91 -10.62 6.01
N ILE A 121 -15.82 -11.61 5.95
CA ILE A 121 -15.55 -12.90 5.29
C ILE A 121 -15.27 -12.68 3.80
N ASN A 122 -16.05 -11.84 3.14
CA ASN A 122 -15.88 -11.56 1.71
C ASN A 122 -14.51 -10.94 1.42
N ILE A 123 -14.07 -9.97 2.23
CA ILE A 123 -12.74 -9.35 2.06
C ILE A 123 -11.61 -10.35 2.32
N CYS A 124 -11.71 -11.18 3.35
CA CYS A 124 -10.72 -12.25 3.59
C CYS A 124 -10.63 -13.21 2.39
N ASN A 125 -11.77 -13.66 1.86
CA ASN A 125 -11.81 -14.53 0.69
C ASN A 125 -11.19 -13.86 -0.55
N THR A 126 -11.48 -12.57 -0.77
CA THR A 126 -10.89 -11.79 -1.86
C THR A 126 -9.36 -11.72 -1.73
N PHE A 127 -8.84 -11.40 -0.54
CA PHE A 127 -7.39 -11.39 -0.32
C PHE A 127 -6.77 -12.76 -0.57
N ASP A 128 -7.38 -13.84 -0.10
CA ASP A 128 -6.85 -15.19 -0.32
C ASP A 128 -6.79 -15.57 -1.81
N ILE A 129 -7.81 -15.20 -2.60
CA ILE A 129 -7.83 -15.43 -4.04
C ILE A 129 -6.79 -14.56 -4.77
N LEU A 130 -6.68 -13.27 -4.44
CA LEU A 130 -5.69 -12.38 -5.07
C LEU A 130 -4.27 -12.92 -4.84
N ILE A 131 -3.93 -13.23 -3.59
CA ILE A 131 -2.61 -13.73 -3.20
C ILE A 131 -2.32 -15.10 -3.81
N LYS A 132 -3.31 -16.01 -3.85
CA LYS A 132 -3.15 -17.31 -4.50
C LYS A 132 -2.81 -17.19 -5.99
N ASN A 133 -3.29 -16.14 -6.65
CA ASN A 133 -3.02 -15.85 -8.06
C ASN A 133 -1.82 -14.92 -8.27
N LYS A 134 -0.99 -14.67 -7.24
CA LYS A 134 0.16 -13.75 -7.30
C LYS A 134 -0.21 -12.32 -7.73
N ILE A 135 -1.43 -11.90 -7.41
CA ILE A 135 -1.90 -10.52 -7.63
C ILE A 135 -1.66 -9.75 -6.33
N ILE A 136 -0.97 -8.62 -6.42
CA ILE A 136 -0.63 -7.78 -5.26
C ILE A 136 -1.83 -6.87 -4.95
N PRO A 137 -2.51 -7.02 -3.80
CA PRO A 137 -3.62 -6.15 -3.45
C PRO A 137 -3.12 -4.77 -3.04
N ILE A 138 -3.72 -3.72 -3.59
CA ILE A 138 -3.55 -2.34 -3.15
C ILE A 138 -4.85 -1.90 -2.48
N VAL A 139 -4.77 -1.68 -1.16
CA VAL A 139 -5.91 -1.36 -0.32
C VAL A 139 -5.90 0.13 0.03
N SER A 140 -7.04 0.79 -0.13
CA SER A 140 -7.26 2.16 0.34
C SER A 140 -8.69 2.35 0.85
N GLU A 141 -8.96 3.48 1.50
CA GLU A 141 -10.31 3.82 1.96
C GLU A 141 -11.19 4.32 0.81
N ASN A 142 -12.49 4.00 0.87
CA ASN A 142 -13.47 4.44 -0.11
C ASN A 142 -14.07 5.82 0.24
N TYR A 143 -13.28 6.89 0.05
CA TYR A 143 -13.55 8.20 0.65
C TYR A 143 -14.86 8.94 0.35
N PRO A 144 -15.68 8.74 -0.70
CA PRO A 144 -17.01 9.37 -0.68
C PRO A 144 -17.98 8.70 0.30
N PHE A 145 -17.70 7.45 0.73
CA PHE A 145 -18.56 6.63 1.58
C PHE A 145 -18.02 6.45 3.01
N THR A 146 -16.81 6.92 3.29
CA THR A 146 -16.24 6.93 4.64
C THR A 146 -16.86 8.07 5.44
N ILE A 147 -17.92 7.79 6.20
CA ILE A 147 -18.32 8.67 7.31
C ILE A 147 -17.15 8.64 8.32
N ASP A 148 -16.74 9.81 8.83
CA ASP A 148 -15.57 10.05 9.71
C ASP A 148 -15.42 9.10 10.94
N GLU A 149 -16.38 8.22 11.20
CA GLU A 149 -16.34 7.22 12.26
C GLU A 149 -15.20 6.21 12.14
N ILE A 150 -14.74 5.87 10.93
CA ILE A 150 -13.76 4.76 10.75
C ILE A 150 -12.35 5.21 11.08
N ASN A 151 -11.98 6.40 10.58
CA ASN A 151 -10.68 7.02 10.83
C ASN A 151 -10.44 7.29 12.32
N ASN A 152 -11.50 7.48 13.11
CA ASN A 152 -11.41 7.76 14.54
C ASN A 152 -11.27 6.51 15.43
N ILE A 153 -11.50 5.29 14.92
CA ILE A 153 -11.54 4.08 15.76
C ILE A 153 -10.32 3.18 15.54
N VAL A 154 -9.92 2.87 14.30
CA VAL A 154 -8.75 2.01 14.02
C VAL A 154 -8.09 2.36 12.68
N ASN A 155 -6.76 2.45 12.64
CA ASN A 155 -5.97 2.63 11.42
C ASN A 155 -6.22 1.49 10.40
N LEU A 156 -6.46 1.82 9.12
CA LEU A 156 -6.69 0.87 8.02
C LEU A 156 -5.60 -0.21 7.94
N THR A 157 -4.32 0.14 8.14
CA THR A 157 -3.21 -0.82 8.15
C THR A 157 -3.42 -1.90 9.21
N THR A 158 -3.89 -1.52 10.40
CA THR A 158 -4.18 -2.46 11.49
C THR A 158 -5.36 -3.36 11.15
N ILE A 159 -6.40 -2.81 10.51
CA ILE A 159 -7.56 -3.59 10.05
C ILE A 159 -7.11 -4.63 9.04
N VAL A 160 -6.43 -4.20 7.98
CA VAL A 160 -5.93 -5.08 6.91
C VAL A 160 -4.99 -6.14 7.47
N SER A 161 -4.11 -5.79 8.40
CA SER A 161 -3.20 -6.75 9.04
C SER A 161 -3.96 -7.87 9.78
N LYS A 162 -5.04 -7.53 10.47
CA LYS A 162 -5.90 -8.52 11.15
C LYS A 162 -6.65 -9.40 10.14
N LEU A 163 -7.25 -8.79 9.11
CA LEU A 163 -7.99 -9.50 8.06
C LEU A 163 -7.09 -10.45 7.27
N PHE A 164 -5.88 -10.00 6.98
CA PHE A 164 -4.88 -10.75 6.25
C PHE A 164 -4.13 -11.74 7.14
N ARG A 165 -4.27 -11.69 8.47
CA ARG A 165 -3.43 -12.46 9.42
C ARG A 165 -1.94 -12.26 9.09
N ALA A 166 -1.55 -11.00 9.00
CA ALA A 166 -0.17 -10.63 8.69
C ALA A 166 0.76 -11.06 9.81
N ASP A 167 1.93 -11.57 9.45
CA ASP A 167 3.02 -11.82 10.39
C ASP A 167 3.61 -10.49 10.88
N ILE A 168 3.64 -9.49 9.98
CA ILE A 168 4.11 -8.14 10.28
C ILE A 168 3.40 -7.08 9.44
N SER A 169 3.21 -5.90 10.02
CA SER A 169 2.83 -4.68 9.33
C SER A 169 3.96 -3.65 9.44
N VAL A 170 4.37 -3.05 8.34
CA VAL A 170 5.60 -2.25 8.26
C VAL A 170 5.43 -1.05 7.32
N ASN A 171 6.08 0.08 7.60
CA ASN A 171 6.09 1.19 6.65
C ASN A 171 7.10 0.93 5.53
N PHE A 172 6.76 1.33 4.30
CA PHE A 172 7.66 1.15 3.16
C PHE A 172 9.04 1.79 3.38
N LEU A 173 9.13 2.94 4.06
CA LEU A 173 10.41 3.60 4.34
C LEU A 173 11.35 2.73 5.20
N ASP A 174 10.81 1.90 6.10
CA ASP A 174 11.61 0.97 6.91
C ASP A 174 12.16 -0.18 6.05
N ILE A 175 11.35 -0.67 5.09
CA ILE A 175 11.79 -1.65 4.08
C ILE A 175 12.85 -1.02 3.16
N GLU A 176 12.63 0.21 2.69
CA GLU A 176 13.57 0.93 1.85
C GLU A 176 14.92 1.09 2.55
N TYR A 177 14.91 1.50 3.82
CA TYR A 177 16.09 1.60 4.65
C TYR A 177 16.81 0.25 4.77
N PHE A 178 16.07 -0.82 5.06
CA PHE A 178 16.60 -2.18 5.06
C PHE A 178 17.31 -2.49 3.72
N TYR A 179 16.62 -2.44 2.59
CA TYR A 179 17.21 -2.76 1.29
C TYR A 179 18.41 -1.87 0.91
N SER A 180 18.43 -0.60 1.34
CA SER A 180 19.56 0.30 1.13
C SER A 180 20.83 -0.15 1.86
N LYS A 181 20.72 -0.65 3.09
CA LYS A 181 21.88 -1.07 3.89
C LYS A 181 22.50 -2.36 3.37
N TYR A 182 21.68 -3.28 2.86
CA TYR A 182 22.17 -4.57 2.35
C TYR A 182 22.73 -4.46 0.92
N LYS A 183 22.34 -3.45 0.13
CA LYS A 183 23.01 -3.13 -1.15
C LYS A 183 24.40 -2.52 -1.00
N LEU A 184 24.70 -1.88 0.14
CA LEU A 184 25.98 -1.19 0.37
C LEU A 184 27.08 -2.11 0.93
N GLN A 185 26.79 -3.38 1.24
CA GLN A 185 27.77 -4.35 1.73
C GLN A 185 28.56 -5.08 0.63
N GLY A 186 28.62 -4.54 -0.60
CA GLY A 186 29.67 -4.83 -1.58
C GLY A 186 29.92 -6.31 -1.89
N SER A 187 28.92 -7.17 -1.71
CA SER A 187 29.03 -8.59 -2.04
C SER A 187 27.93 -8.91 -3.03
N SER A 188 28.36 -9.47 -4.15
CA SER A 188 27.61 -10.36 -5.03
C SER A 188 27.05 -11.54 -4.25
N LYS A 189 26.18 -11.27 -3.28
CA LYS A 189 25.15 -12.21 -2.88
C LYS A 189 23.97 -11.91 -3.78
N GLN A 190 24.03 -12.56 -4.94
CA GLN A 190 22.85 -13.28 -5.42
C GLN A 190 22.18 -13.88 -4.18
N TYR A 191 20.87 -13.71 -4.02
CA TYR A 191 20.15 -14.43 -2.98
C TYR A 191 20.27 -15.92 -3.31
N ASP A 192 21.40 -16.54 -2.96
CA ASP A 192 21.56 -17.98 -2.93
C ASP A 192 20.84 -18.42 -1.67
N ILE A 193 19.54 -18.64 -1.89
CA ILE A 193 18.58 -19.19 -0.96
C ILE A 193 18.98 -20.65 -0.76
N ILE A 194 19.43 -21.00 0.46
CA ILE A 194 19.37 -22.35 1.02
C ILE A 194 18.58 -22.24 2.31
#